data_AF-A0A7W5DFK6-F1
#
_entry.id   AF-A0A7W5DFK6-F1
#
_cell.length_a   1.000
_cell.length_b   1.000
_cell.length_c   1.000
_cell.angle_alpha   90.00
_cell.angle_beta   90.00
_cell.angle_gamma   90.00
#
_symmetry.space_group_name_H-M   'P 1'
#
loop_
_entity.id
_entity.type
_entity.pdbx_description
1 polymer ?
#
loop_
_entity_poly.entity_id
_entity_poly.type
_entity_poly.pdbx_seq_one_letter_code
_entity_poly.pdbx_strand_id
1 'polypeptide(L)'
;MKRILASLAAAFFSCTAPAATGMLNQAGMAARYEDMLHCMDQAMGKGWQGKYDIDIVTNRWGTAEASARDVSEAPEAIRLNDLRCRRELNLDGQPRPD
;
A
#
# COMPACT_ATOMS: atom_id res chain seq x y z
N MET A 1 -14.83 62.82 19.20
CA MET A 1 -13.62 62.58 18.40
C MET A 1 -12.51 62.03 19.30
N LYS A 2 -12.18 60.73 19.19
CA LYS A 2 -11.03 60.10 19.87
C LYS A 2 -10.46 59.04 18.92
N ARG A 3 -9.13 59.05 18.76
CA ARG A 3 -8.39 58.45 17.66
C ARG A 3 -8.18 56.93 17.82
N ILE A 4 -8.07 56.31 16.65
CA ILE A 4 -7.67 54.95 16.26
C ILE A 4 -6.43 54.47 17.03
N LEU A 5 -6.41 53.21 17.46
CA LEU A 5 -5.21 52.36 17.44
C LEU A 5 -5.61 50.89 17.21
N ALA A 6 -5.04 50.32 16.15
CA ALA A 6 -5.16 48.94 15.73
C ALA A 6 -4.47 47.98 16.71
N SER A 7 -4.91 46.73 16.76
CA SER A 7 -4.07 45.62 17.20
C SER A 7 -4.39 44.38 16.38
N LEU A 8 -3.62 44.22 15.32
CA LEU A 8 -3.37 42.94 14.67
C LEU A 8 -2.74 42.00 15.70
N ALA A 9 -3.37 40.86 15.97
CA ALA A 9 -2.71 39.74 16.63
C ALA A 9 -2.96 38.47 15.80
N ALA A 10 -2.02 38.27 14.87
CA ALA A 10 -1.54 37.04 14.28
C ALA A 10 -2.41 35.78 14.43
N ALA A 11 -3.00 35.38 13.30
CA ALA A 11 -3.31 33.98 13.06
C ALA A 11 -2.00 33.17 13.13
N PHE A 12 -1.81 32.41 14.21
CA PHE A 12 -0.80 31.36 14.25
C PHE A 12 -1.24 30.24 13.32
N PHE A 13 -0.84 30.37 12.05
CA PHE A 13 -0.88 29.28 11.09
C PHE A 13 0.21 28.28 11.48
N SER A 14 -0.12 27.36 12.37
CA SER A 14 0.72 26.20 12.69
C SER A 14 0.77 25.32 11.46
N CYS A 15 1.81 25.50 10.65
CA CYS A 15 2.17 24.60 9.56
C CYS A 15 2.66 23.28 10.18
N THR A 16 1.72 22.40 10.54
CA THR A 16 2.04 21.02 10.88
C THR A 16 2.47 20.33 9.59
N ALA A 17 3.76 20.03 9.45
CA ALA A 17 4.29 19.24 8.36
C ALA A 17 4.47 17.77 8.80
N PRO A 18 3.47 16.88 8.64
CA PRO A 18 3.68 15.43 8.79
C PRO A 18 4.09 14.74 7.48
N ALA A 19 4.31 15.49 6.39
CA ALA A 19 4.45 14.90 5.05
C ALA A 19 5.70 14.00 4.86
N ALA A 20 6.82 14.33 5.51
CA ALA A 20 8.09 13.63 5.26
C ALA A 20 8.09 12.17 5.75
N THR A 21 7.52 11.91 6.94
CA THR A 21 7.49 10.56 7.52
C THR A 21 6.47 9.67 6.81
N GLY A 22 5.36 10.25 6.33
CA GLY A 22 4.36 9.55 5.51
C GLY A 22 4.93 9.09 4.17
N MET A 23 5.73 9.93 3.50
CA MET A 23 6.36 9.59 2.22
C MET A 23 7.39 8.46 2.32
N LEU A 24 8.23 8.45 3.37
CA LEU A 24 9.19 7.35 3.60
C LEU A 24 8.49 6.02 3.85
N ASN A 25 7.40 6.04 4.61
CA ASN A 25 6.57 4.85 4.83
C ASN A 25 5.93 4.38 3.51
N GLN A 26 5.41 5.30 2.70
CA GLN A 26 4.79 4.94 1.42
C GLN A 26 5.77 4.30 0.45
N ALA A 27 6.97 4.87 0.27
CA ALA A 27 7.99 4.29 -0.60
C ALA A 27 8.47 2.91 -0.10
N GLY A 28 8.68 2.76 1.21
CA GLY A 28 9.08 1.48 1.81
C GLY A 28 8.00 0.40 1.67
N MET A 29 6.73 0.77 1.77
CA MET A 29 5.62 -0.16 1.54
C MET A 29 5.48 -0.52 0.06
N ALA A 30 5.59 0.45 -0.86
CA ALA A 30 5.55 0.19 -2.29
C ALA A 30 6.62 -0.82 -2.72
N ALA A 31 7.86 -0.66 -2.26
CA ALA A 31 8.95 -1.59 -2.55
C ALA A 31 8.64 -3.02 -2.08
N ARG A 32 8.04 -3.20 -0.89
CA ARG A 32 7.65 -4.52 -0.38
C ARG A 32 6.58 -5.19 -1.24
N TYR A 33 5.68 -4.41 -1.83
CA TYR A 33 4.66 -4.96 -2.74
C TYR A 33 5.24 -5.39 -4.08
N GLU A 34 6.22 -4.66 -4.60
CA GLU A 34 6.98 -5.07 -5.78
C GLU A 34 7.75 -6.38 -5.50
N ASP A 35 8.42 -6.46 -4.34
CA ASP A 35 9.11 -7.68 -3.90
C ASP A 35 8.13 -8.86 -3.72
N MET A 36 6.89 -8.59 -3.29
CA MET A 36 5.87 -9.62 -3.12
C MET A 36 5.46 -10.24 -4.46
N LEU A 37 5.25 -9.40 -5.48
CA LEU A 37 4.98 -9.89 -6.84
C LEU A 37 6.16 -10.70 -7.38
N HIS A 38 7.40 -10.28 -7.09
CA HIS A 38 8.59 -11.04 -7.46
C HIS A 38 8.67 -12.41 -6.76
N CYS A 39 8.36 -12.47 -5.47
CA CYS A 39 8.29 -13.73 -4.71
C CYS A 39 7.24 -14.69 -5.31
N MET A 40 6.09 -14.18 -5.71
CA MET A 40 5.05 -14.97 -6.38
C MET A 40 5.48 -15.46 -7.75
N ASP A 41 6.13 -14.62 -8.55
CA ASP A 41 6.71 -15.01 -9.85
C ASP A 41 7.74 -16.12 -9.71
N GLN A 42 8.58 -16.09 -8.67
CA GLN A 42 9.55 -17.16 -8.39
C GLN A 42 8.88 -18.46 -7.96
N ALA A 43 7.80 -18.38 -7.19
CA ALA A 43 7.12 -19.55 -6.65
C ALA A 43 6.17 -20.24 -7.64
N MET A 44 5.45 -19.45 -8.44
CA MET A 44 4.37 -19.92 -9.31
C MET A 44 4.73 -19.84 -10.82
N GLY A 45 5.81 -19.16 -11.15
CA GLY A 45 6.18 -18.79 -12.51
C GLY A 45 5.58 -17.45 -12.94
N LYS A 46 6.28 -16.73 -13.82
CA LYS A 46 5.81 -15.45 -14.37
C LYS A 46 4.45 -15.62 -15.06
N GLY A 47 3.56 -14.65 -14.86
CA GLY A 47 2.23 -14.64 -15.47
C GLY A 47 1.24 -15.61 -14.81
N TRP A 48 1.55 -16.08 -13.59
CA TRP A 48 0.64 -16.90 -12.80
C TRP A 48 -0.75 -16.27 -12.65
N GLN A 49 -0.82 -14.94 -12.60
CA GLN A 49 -2.06 -14.18 -12.48
C GLN A 49 -3.03 -14.53 -13.61
N GLY A 50 -2.57 -14.41 -14.86
CA GLY A 50 -3.39 -14.76 -16.03
C GLY A 50 -3.66 -16.26 -16.15
N LYS A 51 -2.75 -17.11 -15.65
CA LYS A 51 -2.96 -18.56 -15.62
C LYS A 51 -4.10 -18.98 -14.68
N TYR A 52 -4.26 -18.27 -13.57
CA TYR A 52 -5.23 -18.59 -12.53
C TYR A 52 -6.41 -17.60 -12.45
N ASP A 53 -6.54 -16.72 -13.45
CA ASP A 53 -7.61 -15.71 -13.54
C ASP A 53 -7.70 -14.82 -12.29
N ILE A 54 -6.54 -14.29 -11.87
CA ILE A 54 -6.41 -13.45 -10.68
C ILE A 54 -6.20 -12.01 -11.13
N ASP A 55 -7.14 -11.13 -10.78
CA ASP A 55 -7.03 -9.72 -11.09
C ASP A 55 -5.93 -9.06 -10.25
N ILE A 56 -5.14 -8.23 -10.94
CA ILE A 56 -4.14 -7.37 -10.32
C ILE A 56 -4.66 -5.95 -10.32
N VAL A 57 -4.87 -5.43 -9.12
CA VAL A 57 -5.45 -4.12 -8.88
C VAL A 57 -4.45 -3.24 -8.14
N THR A 58 -4.70 -1.94 -8.11
CA THR A 58 -3.84 -0.98 -7.39
C THR A 58 -4.25 -0.91 -5.92
N ASN A 59 -3.31 -1.19 -5.02
CA ASN A 59 -3.52 -1.09 -3.58
C ASN A 59 -3.36 0.34 -3.05
N ARG A 60 -3.57 0.53 -1.75
CA ARG A 60 -3.54 1.86 -1.11
C ARG A 60 -2.19 2.58 -1.17
N TRP A 61 -1.11 1.87 -1.50
CA TRP A 61 0.23 2.46 -1.66
C TRP A 61 0.55 2.82 -3.11
N GLY A 62 -0.38 2.57 -4.05
CA GLY A 62 -0.19 2.84 -5.47
C GLY A 62 0.54 1.71 -6.22
N THR A 63 0.64 0.53 -5.63
CA THR A 63 1.32 -0.63 -6.21
C THR A 63 0.34 -1.72 -6.63
N ALA A 64 0.76 -2.55 -7.58
CA ALA A 64 0.00 -3.71 -8.04
C ALA A 64 -0.06 -4.79 -6.96
N GLU A 65 -1.24 -5.37 -6.75
CA GLU A 65 -1.49 -6.45 -5.80
C GLU A 65 -2.67 -7.30 -6.29
N ALA A 66 -2.68 -8.60 -5.97
CA ALA A 66 -3.80 -9.47 -6.27
C ALA A 66 -5.03 -9.13 -5.42
N SER A 67 -6.21 -9.10 -6.06
CA SER A 67 -7.49 -8.80 -5.40
C SER A 67 -7.79 -9.76 -4.24
N ALA A 68 -8.52 -9.27 -3.24
CA ALA A 68 -8.91 -10.07 -2.09
C ALA A 68 -9.83 -11.22 -2.49
N ARG A 69 -10.81 -10.93 -3.34
CA ARG A 69 -11.78 -11.90 -3.82
C ARG A 69 -11.09 -13.06 -4.55
N ASP A 70 -10.30 -12.76 -5.57
CA ASP A 70 -9.77 -13.81 -6.44
C ASP A 70 -8.73 -14.66 -5.71
N VAL A 71 -7.91 -14.05 -4.84
CA VAL A 71 -6.99 -14.84 -3.98
C VAL A 71 -7.76 -15.75 -3.04
N SER A 72 -8.90 -15.33 -2.49
CA SER A 72 -9.69 -16.19 -1.60
C SER A 72 -10.29 -17.40 -2.30
N GLU A 73 -10.57 -17.28 -3.59
CA GLU A 73 -11.14 -18.32 -4.46
C GLU A 73 -10.08 -19.15 -5.19
N ALA A 74 -8.82 -18.68 -5.20
CA ALA A 74 -7.72 -19.31 -5.91
C ALA A 74 -7.39 -20.72 -5.38
N PRO A 75 -6.73 -21.55 -6.24
CA PRO A 75 -6.22 -22.85 -5.82
C PRO A 75 -5.34 -22.75 -4.56
N GLU A 76 -5.36 -23.80 -3.74
CA GLU A 76 -4.64 -23.82 -2.47
C GLU A 76 -3.16 -23.47 -2.61
N ALA A 77 -2.51 -23.95 -3.68
CA ALA A 77 -1.12 -23.61 -3.96
C ALA A 77 -0.90 -22.09 -4.10
N ILE A 78 -1.81 -21.35 -4.73
CA ILE A 78 -1.72 -19.89 -4.84
C ILE A 78 -1.85 -19.27 -3.46
N ARG A 79 -2.90 -19.61 -2.72
CA ARG A 79 -3.18 -19.06 -1.39
C ARG A 79 -2.02 -19.26 -0.43
N LEU A 80 -1.42 -20.45 -0.42
CA LEU A 80 -0.29 -20.77 0.47
C LEU A 80 0.99 -20.01 0.08
N ASN A 81 1.32 -19.93 -1.21
CA ASN A 81 2.49 -19.20 -1.67
C ASN A 81 2.34 -17.70 -1.42
N ASP A 82 1.16 -17.14 -1.67
CA ASP A 82 0.85 -15.74 -1.41
C ASP A 82 0.94 -15.41 0.09
N LEU A 83 0.35 -16.23 0.97
CA LEU A 83 0.45 -16.04 2.42
C LEU A 83 1.91 -16.10 2.91
N ARG A 84 2.70 -17.02 2.35
CA ARG A 84 4.14 -17.11 2.64
C ARG A 84 4.86 -15.83 2.22
N CYS A 85 4.74 -15.42 0.96
CA CYS A 85 5.41 -14.24 0.41
C CYS A 85 5.05 -12.97 1.20
N ARG A 86 3.78 -12.80 1.58
CA ARG A 86 3.36 -11.68 2.43
C ARG A 86 4.03 -11.69 3.79
N ARG A 87 4.13 -12.85 4.44
CA ARG A 87 4.77 -12.96 5.75
C ARG A 87 6.26 -12.61 5.69
N GLU A 88 6.97 -13.12 4.69
CA GLU A 88 8.40 -12.84 4.48
C GLU A 88 8.68 -11.33 4.32
N LEU A 89 7.72 -10.60 3.75
CA LEU A 89 7.83 -9.16 3.48
C LEU A 89 7.08 -8.28 4.48
N ASN A 90 6.58 -8.86 5.58
CA ASN A 90 5.82 -8.17 6.63
C ASN A 90 4.57 -7.42 6.10
N LEU A 91 3.81 -8.09 5.23
CA LEU A 91 2.55 -7.64 4.62
C LEU A 91 1.32 -8.42 5.12
N ASP A 92 1.50 -9.35 6.06
CA ASP A 92 0.46 -10.26 6.58
C ASP A 92 -0.68 -9.52 7.31
N GLY A 93 -0.39 -8.39 7.98
CA GLY A 93 -1.40 -7.54 8.61
C GLY A 93 -2.01 -6.48 7.68
N GLN A 94 -1.61 -6.44 6.41
CA GLN A 94 -2.10 -5.43 5.47
C GLN A 94 -3.39 -5.89 4.77
N PRO A 95 -4.44 -5.04 4.71
CA PRO A 95 -5.64 -5.35 3.94
C PRO A 95 -5.31 -5.42 2.45
N ARG A 96 -6.01 -6.30 1.75
CA ARG A 96 -6.00 -6.33 0.28
C ARG A 96 -7.02 -5.35 -0.29
N PRO A 97 -6.79 -4.88 -1.53
CA PRO A 97 -7.82 -4.27 -2.34
C PRO A 97 -8.88 -5.31 -2.76
N ASP A 98 -10.14 -4.86 -2.89
CA ASP A 98 -11.26 -5.67 -3.40
C ASP A 98 -11.17 -5.87 -4.92
#